data_AF-A0A351LYL6-F1
#
_entry.id   AF-A0A351LYL6-F1
#
_cell.length_a   1.000
_cell.length_b   1.000
_cell.length_c   1.000
_cell.angle_alpha   90.00
_cell.angle_beta   90.00
_cell.angle_gamma   90.00
#
_symmetry.space_group_name_H-M   'P 1'
#
loop_
_entity.id
_entity.type
_entity.pdbx_description
1 polymer ?
#
loop_
_entity_poly.entity_id
_entity_poly.type
_entity_poly.pdbx_seq_one_letter_code
_entity_poly.pdbx_strand_id
1 'polypeptide(L)' 'MFVLGIDPGLTRCGYGVVSRTGRRLRAEAAGVIRTSPETDL' A
#
# COMPACT_ATOMS: atom_id res chain seq x y z
N MET A 1 5.76 11.54 -10.59
CA MET A 1 4.42 11.04 -10.20
C MET A 1 4.60 10.06 -9.07
N PHE A 2 3.74 10.10 -8.06
CA PHE A 2 3.80 9.25 -6.89
C PHE A 2 2.43 8.60 -6.71
N VAL A 3 2.39 7.28 -6.62
CA VAL A 3 1.14 6.50 -6.63
C VAL A 3 1.18 5.51 -5.47
N LEU A 4 0.07 5.46 -4.74
CA LEU A 4 -0.23 4.45 -3.73
C LEU A 4 -1.27 3.49 -4.29
N GLY A 5 -0.89 2.22 -4.45
CA GLY A 5 -1.81 1.12 -4.73
C GLY A 5 -2.25 0.47 -3.43
N ILE A 6 -3.54 0.11 -3.36
CA ILE A 6 -4.17 -0.52 -2.19
C ILE A 6 -4.78 -1.85 -2.62
N ASP A 7 -4.50 -2.90 -1.85
CA ASP A 7 -5.17 -4.21 -1.90
C ASP A 7 -6.03 -4.35 -0.63
N PRO A 8 -7.31 -3.94 -0.67
CA PRO A 8 -8.09 -3.70 0.53
C PRO A 8 -8.50 -5.00 1.22
N GLY A 9 -8.45 -4.99 2.56
CA GLY A 9 -8.97 -6.05 3.41
C GLY A 9 -9.11 -5.60 4.86
N LEU A 10 -10.06 -6.19 5.60
CA LEU A 10 -10.41 -5.74 6.95
C LEU A 10 -9.35 -6.07 8.02
N THR A 11 -8.63 -7.19 7.89
CA THR A 11 -7.57 -7.60 8.85
C THR A 11 -6.17 -7.45 8.29
N ARG A 12 -6.05 -7.42 6.96
CA ARG A 12 -4.82 -7.34 6.18
C ARG A 12 -5.11 -6.49 4.95
N CYS A 13 -4.59 -5.27 4.92
CA CYS A 13 -4.68 -4.36 3.78
C CYS A 13 -3.27 -4.19 3.20
N GLY A 14 -3.05 -4.72 2.01
CA GLY A 14 -1.78 -4.60 1.30
C GLY A 14 -1.63 -3.20 0.71
N TYR A 15 -0.39 -2.69 0.68
CA TYR A 15 -0.09 -1.46 -0.04
C TYR A 15 1.26 -1.53 -0.77
N GLY A 16 1.32 -0.79 -1.86
CA GLY A 16 2.53 -0.58 -2.64
C GLY A 16 2.63 0.87 -3.08
N VAL A 17 3.83 1.43 -3.00
CA VAL A 17 4.13 2.79 -3.40
C VAL A 17 5.12 2.77 -4.54
N VAL A 18 4.77 3.43 -5.63
CA VAL A 18 5.66 3.60 -6.78
C VAL A 18 5.82 5.07 -7.13
N SER A 19 7.05 5.45 -7.45
CA SER A 19 7.34 6.74 -8.05
C SER A 19 7.75 6.58 -9.52
N ARG A 20 7.53 7.65 -10.30
CA ARG A 20 7.97 7.76 -11.69
C ARG A 20 8.76 9.04 -11.91
N THR A 21 9.97 8.88 -12.45
CA THR A 21 10.82 9.94 -12.98
C THR A 21 11.08 9.67 -14.47
N GLY A 22 10.55 10.52 -15.34
CA GLY A 22 10.53 10.26 -16.78
C GLY A 22 9.82 8.95 -17.12
N ARG A 23 10.54 8.03 -17.78
CA ARG A 23 10.04 6.67 -18.11
C ARG A 23 10.38 5.61 -17.07
N ARG A 24 11.16 5.93 -16.03
CA ARG A 24 11.62 4.96 -15.03
C ARG A 24 10.66 4.92 -13.84
N LEU A 25 10.24 3.71 -13.48
CA LEU A 25 9.50 3.43 -12.25
C LEU A 25 10.48 3.02 -11.14
N ARG A 26 10.16 3.37 -9.90
CA ARG A 26 10.83 2.88 -8.69
C ARG A 26 9.79 2.41 -7.69
N ALA A 27 10.02 1.26 -7.09
CA ALA A 27 9.28 0.82 -5.91
C ALA A 27 9.86 1.55 -4.70
N GLU A 28 9.05 2.39 -4.07
CA GLU A 28 9.47 3.21 -2.93
C GLU A 28 9.21 2.49 -1.60
N ALA A 29 8.06 1.83 -1.50
CA ALA A 29 7.68 1.05 -0.33
C ALA A 29 6.65 -0.01 -0.70
N ALA A 30 6.58 -1.08 0.09
CA ALA A 30 5.49 -2.03 0.07
C ALA A 30 5.31 -2.61 1.47
N GLY A 31 4.08 -2.99 1.81
CA GLY A 31 3.78 -3.55 3.12
C GLY A 31 2.35 -4.05 3.25
N VAL A 32 2.03 -4.48 4.47
CA VAL A 32 0.69 -4.91 4.86
C VAL A 32 0.34 -4.21 6.16
N ILE A 33 -0.74 -3.43 6.13
CA ILE A 33 -1.38 -2.91 7.33
C ILE A 33 -2.20 -4.05 7.94
N ARG A 34 -2.01 -4.30 9.23
CA ARG A 34 -2.72 -5.33 10.00
C ARG A 34 -3.55 -4.67 11.08
N THR A 35 -4.76 -5.17 11.24
CA THR A 35 -5.75 -4.70 12.21
C THR A 35 -6.30 -5.92 12.93
N SER A 36 -6.57 -5.77 14.23
CA SER A 36 -7.12 -6.87 15.01
C SER A 36 -8.62 -6.97 14.73
N PRO A 37 -9.20 -8.19 14.69
CA PRO A 37 -10.64 -8.36 14.48
C PRO A 37 -11.49 -7.81 15.65
N GLU A 38 -10.86 -7.54 16.79
CA GLU A 38 -11.45 -6.89 17.96
C GLU A 38 -11.40 -5.35 17.86
N THR A 39 -10.80 -4.80 16.81
CA THR A 39 -10.78 -3.35 16.57
C THR A 39 -12.16 -2.92 16.07
N ASP A 40 -12.80 -2.00 16.78
CA ASP A 40 -14.07 -1.40 16.37
C ASP A 40 -13.91 -0.65 15.03
N LEU A 41 -14.98 -0.66 14.22
CA LEU A 41 -15.06 -0.01 12.91
C LEU A 41 -15.57 1.43 13.00
#